data_AF-Q2W118-F1
#
_entry.id   AF-Q2W118-F1
#
_cell.length_a   1.000
_cell.length_b   1.000
_cell.length_c   1.000
_cell.angle_alpha   90.00
_cell.angle_beta   90.00
_cell.angle_gamma   90.00
#
_symmetry.space_group_name_H-M   'P 1'
#
loop_
_entity.id
_entity.type
_entity.pdbx_description
1 polymer ?
#
loop_
_entity_poly.entity_id
_entity_poly.type
_entity_poly.pdbx_seq_one_letter_code
_entity_poly.pdbx_strand_id
1 'polypeptide(L)' 'MQLKPGDAKMSHPWIKFVPSRPLPAHLPTFGGHEPLLEEVLRDPIIHRLMARDGIEMSAMEALILITQRRLQ' A
#
# COMPACT_ATOMS: atom_id res chain seq x y z
N MET A 1 6.74 -14.35 -41.76
CA MET A 1 7.46 -14.58 -40.49
C MET A 1 6.43 -14.95 -39.45
N GLN A 2 6.56 -16.15 -38.88
CA GLN A 2 5.71 -16.71 -37.81
C GLN A 2 6.09 -16.10 -36.46
N LEU A 3 5.10 -15.77 -35.62
CA LEU A 3 5.28 -15.64 -34.17
C LEU A 3 4.04 -16.22 -33.45
N LYS A 4 4.26 -17.36 -32.79
CA LYS A 4 3.58 -17.87 -31.58
C LYS A 4 4.69 -18.09 -30.53
N PRO A 5 4.45 -18.33 -29.23
CA PRO A 5 3.21 -18.40 -28.42
C PRO A 5 3.30 -17.60 -27.08
N GLY A 6 2.25 -17.66 -26.23
CA GLY A 6 2.32 -17.30 -24.79
C GLY A 6 2.35 -15.78 -24.51
N ASP A 7 1.65 -15.21 -23.54
CA ASP A 7 1.13 -15.71 -22.29
C ASP A 7 -0.24 -15.10 -22.01
N ALA A 8 -1.11 -15.89 -21.41
CA ALA A 8 -2.34 -15.41 -20.80
C ALA A 8 -1.99 -14.25 -19.85
N LYS A 9 -2.53 -13.05 -20.13
CA LYS A 9 -2.59 -11.97 -19.14
C LYS A 9 -3.36 -12.50 -17.93
N MET A 10 -2.64 -13.07 -16.96
CA MET A 10 -3.13 -13.30 -15.61
C MET A 10 -3.41 -11.92 -15.01
N SER A 11 -4.64 -11.45 -15.20
CA SER A 11 -5.21 -10.40 -14.37
C SER A 11 -5.15 -10.90 -12.94
N HIS A 12 -4.24 -10.34 -12.14
CA HIS A 12 -4.11 -10.72 -10.76
C HIS A 12 -5.38 -10.22 -10.03
N PRO A 13 -6.12 -11.09 -9.32
CA PRO A 13 -7.46 -10.80 -8.79
C PRO A 13 -7.48 -9.68 -7.72
N TRP A 14 -6.30 -9.19 -7.33
CA TRP A 14 -6.10 -8.12 -6.36
C TRP A 14 -5.87 -6.74 -7.00
N ILE A 15 -5.59 -6.67 -8.31
CA ILE A 15 -5.55 -5.40 -9.05
C ILE A 15 -7.00 -5.03 -9.42
N LYS A 16 -7.81 -4.77 -8.40
CA LYS A 16 -9.11 -4.12 -8.58
C LYS A 16 -8.82 -2.63 -8.64
N PHE A 17 -9.11 -2.00 -9.78
CA PHE A 17 -9.17 -0.55 -9.89
C PHE A 17 -10.09 -0.03 -8.78
N VAL A 18 -9.49 0.52 -7.72
CA VAL A 18 -10.22 1.33 -6.75
C VAL A 18 -10.57 2.61 -7.52
N PRO A 19 -11.84 3.02 -7.60
CA PRO A 19 -12.18 4.29 -8.22
C PRO A 19 -11.35 5.37 -7.52
N SER A 20 -10.60 6.16 -8.30
CA SER A 20 -9.81 7.27 -7.80
C SER A 20 -10.73 8.27 -7.09
N ARG A 21 -10.94 8.08 -5.79
CA ARG A 21 -11.61 9.05 -4.94
C ARG A 21 -10.79 10.34 -5.03
N PRO A 22 -11.43 11.52 -5.20
CA PRO A 22 -10.71 12.78 -5.14
C PRO A 22 -9.93 12.83 -3.82
N LEU A 23 -8.61 12.75 -3.92
CA LEU A 23 -7.74 12.86 -2.77
C LEU A 23 -7.91 14.29 -2.23
N PRO A 24 -8.09 14.49 -0.91
CA PRO A 24 -8.01 15.83 -0.35
C PRO A 24 -6.67 16.44 -0.77
N ALA A 25 -6.67 17.74 -1.09
CA ALA A 25 -5.54 18.50 -1.67
C ALA A 25 -4.25 18.53 -0.82
N HIS A 26 -4.18 17.74 0.24
CA HIS A 26 -2.99 17.48 1.03
C HIS A 26 -2.51 16.06 0.75
N LEU A 27 -1.90 15.85 -0.41
CA LEU A 27 -0.94 14.76 -0.55
C LEU A 27 0.23 15.11 0.38
N PRO A 28 0.59 14.28 1.39
CA PRO A 28 1.89 14.42 2.02
C PRO A 28 2.91 14.22 0.90
N THR A 29 3.52 15.32 0.45
CA THR A 29 4.56 15.30 -0.56
C THR A 29 5.77 14.65 0.08
N PHE A 30 5.86 13.32 0.02
CA PHE A 30 7.14 12.63 0.13
C PHE A 30 7.92 13.03 -1.11
N GLY A 31 8.68 14.12 -1.00
CA GLY A 31 9.38 14.72 -2.12
C GLY A 31 10.38 13.74 -2.71
N GLY A 32 10.05 13.11 -3.84
CA GLY A 32 10.93 12.28 -4.66
C GLY A 32 11.52 11.02 -4.03
N HIS A 33 11.36 10.81 -2.72
CA HIS A 33 11.92 9.68 -1.97
C HIS A 33 10.80 8.82 -1.40
N GLU A 34 10.94 7.50 -1.50
CA GLU A 34 10.01 6.56 -0.87
C GLU A 34 10.17 6.66 0.66
N PRO A 35 9.10 6.92 1.42
CA PRO A 35 9.21 7.05 2.86
C PRO A 35 9.61 5.74 3.52
N LEU A 36 10.37 5.84 4.59
CA LEU A 36 10.61 4.70 5.46
C LEU A 36 9.31 4.30 6.15
N LEU A 37 9.18 3.00 6.46
CA LEU A 37 8.01 2.48 7.18
C LEU A 37 7.77 3.24 8.49
N GLU A 38 8.83 3.60 9.20
CA GLU A 38 8.76 4.35 10.46
C GLU A 38 8.18 5.76 10.26
N GLU A 39 8.45 6.40 9.12
CA GLU A 39 7.91 7.72 8.79
C GLU A 39 6.41 7.64 8.52
N VAL A 40 5.99 6.62 7.76
CA VAL A 40 4.57 6.34 7.50
C VAL A 40 3.82 6.03 8.80
N LEU A 41 4.39 5.20 9.67
CA LEU A 41 3.77 4.82 10.94
C LEU A 41 3.72 5.98 11.95
N ARG A 42 4.51 7.04 11.78
CA ARG A 42 4.45 8.23 12.66
C ARG A 42 3.52 9.31 12.13
N ASP A 43 3.05 9.22 10.88
CA ASP A 43 2.22 10.26 10.27
C ASP A 43 0.76 10.19 10.76
N PRO A 44 0.27 11.20 11.51
CA PRO A 44 -1.10 11.21 12.01
C PRO A 44 -2.17 11.33 10.91
N ILE A 45 -1.83 11.83 9.72
CA ILE A 45 -2.74 11.87 8.57
C ILE A 45 -2.97 10.46 8.05
N ILE A 46 -1.91 9.66 7.93
CA ILE A 46 -2.00 8.25 7.51
C ILE A 46 -2.85 7.46 8.50
N HIS A 47 -2.66 7.66 9.81
CA HIS A 47 -3.49 7.03 10.85
C HIS A 47 -4.98 7.34 10.68
N ARG A 48 -5.33 8.60 10.40
CA ARG A 48 -6.73 9.00 10.17
C ARG A 48 -7.30 8.37 8.90
N LEU A 49 -6.51 8.28 7.83
CA LEU A 49 -6.94 7.63 6.59
C LEU A 49 -7.17 6.14 6.79
N MET A 50 -6.25 5.46 7.46
CA MET A 50 -6.37 4.05 7.82
C MET A 50 -7.60 3.77 8.67
N ALA A 51 -7.82 4.56 9.73
CA ALA A 51 -9.01 4.43 10.57
C ALA A 51 -10.31 4.68 9.78
N ARG A 52 -10.33 5.66 8.87
CA ARG A 52 -11.48 5.92 7.98
C ARG A 52 -11.78 4.72 7.09
N ASP A 53 -10.76 4.02 6.64
CA ASP A 53 -10.87 2.86 5.78
C ASP A 53 -11.03 1.54 6.58
N GLY A 54 -11.20 1.62 7.91
CA GLY A 54 -11.48 0.49 8.79
C GLY A 54 -10.26 -0.35 9.16
N ILE A 55 -9.06 0.19 8.95
CA ILE A 55 -7.79 -0.47 9.29
C ILE A 55 -7.43 -0.15 10.74
N GLU A 56 -7.35 -1.19 11.56
CA GLU A 56 -6.88 -1.07 12.94
C GLU A 56 -5.34 -0.97 12.97
N MET A 57 -4.82 0.17 13.44
CA MET A 57 -3.37 0.44 13.47
C MET A 57 -2.60 -0.60 14.28
N SER A 58 -3.12 -1.00 15.44
CA SER A 58 -2.52 -2.03 16.30
C SER A 58 -2.40 -3.38 15.60
N ALA A 59 -3.41 -3.77 14.81
CA ALA A 59 -3.36 -5.00 14.02
C ALA A 59 -2.29 -4.91 12.92
N MET A 60 -2.18 -3.76 12.25
CA MET A 60 -1.16 -3.52 11.23
C MET A 60 0.26 -3.55 11.82
N GLU A 61 0.48 -2.90 12.97
CA GLU A 61 1.76 -2.91 13.68
C GLU A 61 2.15 -4.34 14.10
N ALA A 62 1.20 -5.12 14.61
CA ALA A 62 1.44 -6.52 14.96
C ALA A 62 1.86 -7.35 13.73
N LEU A 63 1.21 -7.15 12.58
CA LEU A 63 1.58 -7.83 11.32
C LEU A 63 2.98 -7.44 10.85
N ILE A 64 3.35 -6.16 10.95
CA ILE A 64 4.70 -5.68 10.62
C ILE A 64 5.73 -6.38 11.50
N LEU A 65 5.51 -6.41 12.81
CA LEU A 65 6.43 -7.05 13.75
C LEU A 65 6.58 -8.55 13.50
N ILE A 66 5.48 -9.26 13.25
CA ILE A 66 5.50 -10.69 12.92
C ILE A 66 6.29 -10.93 11.64
N THR A 67 6.09 -10.09 10.62
CA THR A 67 6.77 -10.22 9.34
C THR A 67 8.26 -9.95 9.47
N GLN A 68 8.66 -8.90 10.20
CA GLN A 68 10.07 -8.60 10.47
C GLN A 68 10.78 -9.75 11.18
N ARG A 69 10.14 -10.39 12.16
CA ARG A 69 10.71 -11.57 12.83
C ARG A 69 10.94 -12.75 11.90
N ARG A 70 10.14 -12.89 10.84
CA ARG A 70 10.29 -13.99 9.86
C ARG A 70 11.39 -13.75 8.84
N LEU A 71 11.85 -12.50 8.72
CA LEU A 71 12.92 -12.10 7.80
C LEU A 71 14.31 -12.14 8.45
N GLN A 72 14.38 -12.42 9.76
CA GLN A 72 15.61 -12.66 10.51
C GLN A 72 15.97 -14.15 10.46
#